data_AF-A0A8J4X0U8-F1
#
_entry.id   AF-A0A8J4X0U8-F1
#
_cell.length_a   1.000
_cell.length_b   1.000
_cell.length_c   1.000
_cell.angle_alpha   90.00
_cell.angle_beta   90.00
_cell.angle_gamma   90.00
#
_symmetry.space_group_name_H-M   'P 1'
#
loop_
_entity.id
_entity.type
_entity.pdbx_description
1 polymer ?
#
loop_
_entity_poly.entity_id
_entity_poly.type
_entity_poly.pdbx_seq_one_letter_code
_entity_poly.pdbx_strand_id
1 'polypeptide(L)'
;MDPCAAGNDCEHICVSSGSSFFCKCHKNYVLNADQRTCSRKRKSLYTMLIALMYEGVPPCKMGHSCQHICVGNGTSYYCKCRPGYVLNEDKRTCSVSRDGGRDGHTDGAGNGRNGDHDDNHGEGSASIDACALGHDCQHTCVSSGSSSSCTCLPGFVLMEDKKSCFKANAAGGGGDNIDDDDDDDDDGSASLGQCGIGHDCEHICVNGEGSYHCKCRRGFVLNEDEKTCS
;
A
#
# COMPACT_ATOMS: atom_id res chain seq x y z
N MET A 1 6.56 -7.35 54.48
CA MET A 1 6.58 -8.47 53.51
C MET A 1 5.63 -8.11 52.39
N ASP A 2 6.10 -8.17 51.15
CA ASP A 2 5.27 -7.82 49.99
C ASP A 2 4.23 -8.95 49.79
N PRO A 3 2.93 -8.67 49.92
CA PRO A 3 1.90 -9.68 49.74
C PRO A 3 1.91 -10.26 48.32
N CYS A 4 2.26 -9.50 47.27
CA CYS A 4 2.33 -10.06 45.92
C CYS A 4 3.50 -11.06 45.73
N ALA A 5 4.56 -10.97 46.55
CA ALA A 5 5.67 -11.92 46.54
C ALA A 5 5.37 -13.21 47.33
N ALA A 6 4.29 -13.23 48.12
CA ALA A 6 3.91 -14.35 48.99
C ALA A 6 3.02 -15.40 48.29
N GLY A 7 2.84 -15.32 46.96
CA GLY A 7 2.04 -16.28 46.19
C GLY A 7 0.56 -15.90 46.03
N ASN A 8 0.26 -14.60 45.99
CA ASN A 8 -1.10 -14.12 45.70
C ASN A 8 -1.30 -14.06 44.17
N ASP A 9 -2.07 -15.02 43.66
CA ASP A 9 -2.27 -15.37 42.24
C ASP A 9 -3.33 -14.49 41.56
N CYS A 10 -2.97 -13.25 41.24
CA CYS A 10 -3.73 -12.45 40.27
C CYS A 10 -3.47 -12.96 38.85
N GLU A 11 -4.51 -13.08 38.02
CA GLU A 11 -4.36 -13.48 36.60
C GLU A 11 -3.52 -12.48 35.79
N HIS A 12 -3.62 -11.18 36.11
CA HIS A 12 -2.88 -10.12 35.42
C HIS A 12 -1.91 -9.40 36.36
N ILE A 13 -2.37 -8.34 37.03
CA ILE A 13 -1.50 -7.46 37.79
C ILE A 13 -1.87 -7.60 39.27
N CYS A 14 -0.90 -7.93 40.11
CA CYS A 14 -1.02 -7.85 41.57
C CYS A 14 -0.49 -6.50 42.06
N VAL A 15 -1.28 -5.80 42.89
CA VAL A 15 -0.88 -4.51 43.48
C VAL A 15 -0.91 -4.61 44.99
N SER A 16 0.25 -4.40 45.62
CA SER A 16 0.39 -4.37 47.07
C SER A 16 -0.05 -3.02 47.63
N SER A 17 -0.94 -3.04 48.61
CA SER A 17 -1.47 -1.88 49.32
C SER A 17 -1.25 -2.06 50.83
N GLY A 18 -0.08 -1.62 51.29
CA GLY A 18 0.33 -1.76 52.70
C GLY A 18 0.49 -3.22 53.10
N SER A 19 -0.39 -3.72 53.97
CA SER A 19 -0.44 -5.12 54.42
C SER A 19 -1.41 -6.00 53.62
N SER A 20 -2.07 -5.43 52.60
CA SER A 20 -3.06 -6.11 51.75
C SER A 20 -2.62 -6.09 50.28
N PHE A 21 -3.31 -6.82 49.42
CA PHE A 21 -3.13 -6.78 47.97
C PHE A 21 -4.49 -6.73 47.27
N PHE A 22 -4.51 -6.22 46.05
CA PHE A 22 -5.67 -6.33 45.17
C PHE A 22 -5.21 -6.59 43.75
N CYS A 23 -6.05 -7.30 42.98
CA CYS A 23 -5.76 -7.59 41.59
C CYS A 23 -6.30 -6.49 40.67
N LYS A 24 -5.54 -6.19 39.63
CA LYS A 24 -5.92 -5.26 38.57
C LYS A 24 -5.76 -5.95 37.22
N CYS A 25 -6.66 -5.62 36.29
CA CYS A 25 -6.63 -6.17 34.94
C CYS A 25 -5.99 -5.20 33.94
N HIS A 26 -5.41 -5.75 32.86
CA HIS A 26 -4.91 -4.97 31.73
C HIS A 26 -6.04 -4.21 30.99
N LYS A 27 -5.65 -3.28 30.12
CA LYS A 27 -6.57 -2.50 29.29
C LYS A 27 -7.50 -3.45 28.52
N ASN A 28 -8.80 -3.14 28.52
CA ASN A 28 -9.87 -3.97 27.94
C ASN A 28 -10.22 -5.27 28.71
N TYR A 29 -9.88 -5.39 29.99
CA TYR A 29 -10.31 -6.50 30.85
C TYR A 29 -11.01 -5.98 32.12
N VAL A 30 -11.94 -6.75 32.68
CA VAL A 30 -12.69 -6.50 33.92
C VAL A 30 -12.32 -7.57 34.93
N LEU A 31 -12.10 -7.17 36.19
CA LEU A 31 -11.88 -8.10 37.28
C LEU A 31 -13.18 -8.85 37.58
N ASN A 32 -13.11 -10.17 37.62
CA ASN A 32 -14.24 -11.03 37.91
C ASN A 32 -14.60 -10.99 39.41
N ALA A 33 -15.75 -11.57 39.76
CA ALA A 33 -16.25 -11.56 41.14
C ALA A 33 -15.34 -12.30 42.13
N ASP A 34 -14.48 -13.19 41.64
CA ASP A 34 -13.45 -13.87 42.44
C ASP A 34 -12.28 -12.97 42.85
N GLN A 35 -12.25 -11.72 42.37
CA GLN A 35 -11.20 -10.73 42.60
C GLN A 35 -9.79 -11.17 42.20
N ARG A 36 -9.67 -12.21 41.35
CA ARG A 36 -8.40 -12.76 40.90
C ARG A 36 -8.30 -12.86 39.39
N THR A 37 -9.39 -13.25 38.73
CA THR A 37 -9.43 -13.49 37.29
C THR A 37 -9.98 -12.29 36.53
N CYS A 38 -9.65 -12.18 35.25
CA CYS A 38 -9.90 -11.03 34.40
C CYS A 38 -10.61 -11.45 33.12
N SER A 39 -11.86 -11.03 32.92
CA SER A 39 -12.59 -11.26 31.67
C SER A 39 -12.42 -10.11 30.68
N ARG A 40 -12.22 -10.42 29.40
CA ARG A 40 -12.16 -9.40 28.34
C ARG A 40 -13.45 -8.59 28.32
N LYS A 41 -13.34 -7.26 28.44
CA LYS A 41 -14.42 -6.29 28.22
C LYS A 41 -14.97 -6.56 26.83
N ARG A 42 -16.16 -7.17 26.74
CA ARG A 42 -16.90 -7.20 25.48
C ARG A 42 -17.33 -5.78 25.21
N LYS A 43 -16.63 -5.11 24.28
CA LYS A 43 -17.12 -3.84 23.73
C LYS A 43 -18.51 -4.13 23.19
N SER A 44 -19.51 -3.43 23.72
CA SER A 44 -20.90 -3.65 23.30
C SER A 44 -20.96 -3.49 21.78
N LEU A 45 -21.69 -4.37 21.10
CA LEU A 45 -22.00 -4.17 19.68
C LEU A 45 -22.60 -2.78 19.47
N TYR A 46 -23.35 -2.27 20.46
CA TYR A 46 -23.84 -0.90 20.49
C TYR A 46 -22.71 0.14 20.49
N THR A 47 -21.66 -0.02 21.30
CA THR A 47 -20.50 0.88 21.30
C THR A 47 -19.63 0.76 20.06
N MET A 48 -19.54 -0.42 19.43
CA MET A 48 -18.85 -0.59 18.14
C MET A 48 -19.66 -0.01 16.98
N LEU A 49 -20.98 -0.20 16.97
CA LEU A 49 -21.89 0.44 16.01
C LEU A 49 -21.85 1.97 16.16
N ILE A 50 -21.86 2.49 17.39
CA ILE A 50 -21.69 3.92 17.66
C ILE A 50 -20.34 4.40 17.13
N ALA A 51 -19.22 3.73 17.39
CA ALA A 51 -17.93 4.13 16.82
C ALA A 51 -17.96 4.22 15.28
N LEU A 52 -18.64 3.28 14.59
CA LEU A 52 -18.84 3.33 13.13
C LEU A 52 -19.79 4.45 12.66
N MET A 53 -20.64 4.97 13.55
CA MET A 53 -21.56 6.08 13.27
C MET A 53 -20.96 7.46 13.59
N TYR A 54 -19.97 7.54 14.49
CA TYR A 54 -19.35 8.80 14.94
C TYR A 54 -17.96 9.05 14.33
N GLU A 55 -17.26 8.02 13.84
CA GLU A 55 -16.08 8.16 12.98
C GLU A 55 -16.57 8.39 11.54
N GLY A 56 -17.04 9.60 11.25
CA GLY A 56 -17.51 9.97 9.91
C GLY A 56 -16.45 9.61 8.87
N VAL A 57 -16.78 8.64 7.99
CA VAL A 57 -15.88 8.22 6.91
C VAL A 57 -15.53 9.47 6.10
N PRO A 58 -14.24 9.81 5.95
CA PRO A 58 -13.85 11.03 5.25
C PRO A 58 -14.46 11.00 3.85
N PRO A 59 -15.11 12.09 3.39
CA PRO A 59 -15.97 12.05 2.21
C PRO A 59 -15.23 11.49 0.97
N CYS A 60 -13.94 11.74 0.83
CA CYS A 60 -13.11 11.20 -0.24
C CYS A 60 -12.96 9.67 -0.29
N LYS A 61 -13.30 8.93 0.78
CA LYS A 61 -13.28 7.45 0.81
C LYS A 61 -14.61 6.79 0.43
N MET A 62 -15.70 7.55 0.30
CA MET A 62 -17.04 7.02 -0.02
C MET A 62 -17.37 6.99 -1.53
N GLY A 63 -16.38 7.06 -2.43
CA GLY A 63 -16.60 6.97 -3.87
C GLY A 63 -17.06 8.27 -4.52
N HIS A 64 -16.39 9.38 -4.21
CA HIS A 64 -16.63 10.65 -4.89
C HIS A 64 -15.78 10.79 -6.16
N SER A 65 -16.42 11.22 -7.25
CA SER A 65 -15.91 11.16 -8.63
C SER A 65 -15.01 12.33 -9.03
N CYS A 66 -14.05 12.73 -8.18
CA CYS A 66 -13.01 13.67 -8.58
C CYS A 66 -12.03 13.00 -9.56
N GLN A 67 -11.73 13.63 -10.70
CA GLN A 67 -10.76 13.11 -11.66
C GLN A 67 -9.31 13.14 -11.15
N HIS A 68 -8.96 14.15 -10.33
CA HIS A 68 -7.61 14.31 -9.77
C HIS A 68 -7.59 14.17 -8.24
N ILE A 69 -7.77 15.28 -7.51
CA ILE A 69 -7.57 15.31 -6.06
C ILE A 69 -8.91 15.61 -5.40
N CYS A 70 -9.34 14.76 -4.45
CA CYS A 70 -10.47 15.04 -3.58
C CYS A 70 -9.97 15.66 -2.27
N VAL A 71 -10.57 16.77 -1.85
CA VAL A 71 -10.26 17.43 -0.58
C VAL A 71 -11.50 17.46 0.30
N GLY A 72 -11.42 16.82 1.47
CA GLY A 72 -12.48 16.85 2.48
C GLY A 72 -12.51 18.18 3.22
N ASN A 73 -13.72 18.68 3.49
CA ASN A 73 -14.00 19.82 4.35
C ASN A 73 -15.11 19.44 5.34
N GLY A 74 -14.72 18.79 6.44
CA GLY A 74 -15.64 18.25 7.44
C GLY A 74 -16.53 17.15 6.84
N THR A 75 -17.83 17.44 6.71
CA THR A 75 -18.84 16.54 6.12
C THR A 75 -18.99 16.69 4.60
N SER A 76 -18.35 17.68 3.98
CA SER A 76 -18.40 17.96 2.54
C SER A 76 -17.04 17.73 1.87
N TYR A 77 -17.00 17.75 0.54
CA TYR A 77 -15.76 17.66 -0.22
C TYR A 77 -15.80 18.57 -1.45
N TYR A 78 -14.62 18.86 -2.00
CA TYR A 78 -14.47 19.51 -3.27
C TYR A 78 -13.26 18.95 -4.02
N CYS A 79 -13.29 19.02 -5.35
CA CYS A 79 -12.21 18.52 -6.19
C CYS A 79 -11.19 19.63 -6.47
N LYS A 80 -9.91 19.26 -6.50
CA LYS A 80 -8.79 20.09 -6.97
C LYS A 80 -8.09 19.39 -8.13
N CYS A 81 -7.53 20.21 -9.01
CA CYS A 81 -6.72 19.74 -10.14
C CYS A 81 -5.22 19.85 -9.82
N ARG A 82 -4.43 18.98 -10.45
CA ARG A 82 -2.97 19.06 -10.42
C ARG A 82 -2.48 20.31 -11.17
N PRO A 83 -1.27 20.80 -10.92
CA PRO A 83 -0.67 21.91 -11.68
C PRO A 83 -0.75 21.66 -13.20
N GLY A 84 -1.10 22.70 -13.96
CA GLY A 84 -1.34 22.58 -15.41
C GLY A 84 -2.75 22.13 -15.79
N TYR A 85 -3.68 22.02 -14.84
CA TYR A 85 -5.08 21.66 -15.10
C TYR A 85 -6.06 22.61 -14.38
N VAL A 86 -7.15 22.98 -15.06
CA VAL A 86 -8.27 23.78 -14.53
C VAL A 86 -9.46 22.85 -14.25
N LEU A 87 -10.14 23.09 -13.13
CA LEU A 87 -11.37 22.37 -12.78
C LEU A 87 -12.51 22.81 -13.70
N ASN A 88 -13.15 21.84 -14.34
CA ASN A 88 -14.28 22.07 -15.23
C ASN A 88 -15.54 22.47 -14.44
N GLU A 89 -16.56 22.94 -15.16
CA GLU A 89 -17.82 23.43 -14.58
C GLU A 89 -18.61 22.35 -13.82
N ASP A 90 -18.36 21.07 -14.13
CA ASP A 90 -18.90 19.92 -13.41
C ASP A 90 -18.33 19.74 -11.99
N LYS A 91 -17.31 20.53 -11.63
CA LYS A 91 -16.58 20.53 -10.35
C LYS A 91 -15.96 19.19 -10.00
N ARG A 92 -15.75 18.34 -11.00
CA ARG A 92 -15.29 16.95 -10.85
C ARG A 92 -14.14 16.62 -11.80
N THR A 93 -14.22 17.06 -13.05
CA THR A 93 -13.21 16.82 -14.06
C THR A 93 -12.27 18.02 -14.20
N CYS A 94 -11.08 17.76 -14.71
CA CYS A 94 -9.98 18.68 -14.88
C CYS A 94 -9.55 18.69 -16.35
N SER A 95 -9.53 19.85 -16.99
CA SER A 95 -8.98 20.05 -18.34
C SER A 95 -7.62 20.72 -18.28
N VAL A 96 -6.76 20.49 -19.27
CA VAL A 96 -5.42 21.09 -19.32
C VAL A 96 -5.55 22.61 -19.39
N SER A 97 -4.89 23.32 -18.47
CA SER A 97 -4.68 24.75 -18.53
C SER A 97 -3.71 25.02 -19.68
N ARG A 98 -4.21 25.50 -20.82
CA ARG A 98 -3.34 25.89 -21.95
C ARG A 98 -2.41 27.07 -21.65
N ASP A 99 -2.50 27.64 -20.45
CA ASP A 99 -1.59 28.63 -19.90
C ASP A 99 -0.83 28.05 -18.70
N GLY A 100 0.40 27.58 -18.92
CA GLY A 100 1.26 27.12 -17.82
C GLY A 100 2.50 26.33 -18.21
N GLY A 101 3.30 26.84 -19.16
CA GLY A 101 4.59 26.25 -19.51
C GLY A 101 5.34 27.01 -20.59
N ARG A 102 5.33 28.35 -20.54
CA ARG A 102 6.24 29.19 -21.33
C ARG A 102 7.09 29.98 -20.34
N ASP A 103 8.07 29.30 -19.77
CA ASP A 103 9.20 29.98 -19.15
C ASP A 103 9.92 30.76 -20.26
N GLY A 104 9.75 32.07 -20.22
CA GLY A 104 10.40 32.99 -21.12
C GLY A 104 11.90 32.99 -20.90
N HIS A 105 12.65 32.55 -21.91
CA HIS A 105 13.96 33.10 -22.22
C HIS A 105 13.85 33.77 -23.57
N THR A 106 13.84 35.10 -23.54
CA THR A 106 13.96 35.96 -24.71
C THR A 106 15.43 35.98 -25.12
N ASP A 107 15.78 35.22 -26.14
CA ASP A 107 16.95 35.52 -26.96
C ASP A 107 16.45 35.72 -28.40
N GLY A 108 16.49 36.97 -28.85
CA GLY A 108 16.04 37.35 -30.18
C GLY A 108 17.05 36.96 -31.25
N ALA A 109 16.55 36.47 -32.40
CA ALA A 109 17.09 36.74 -33.73
C ALA A 109 16.18 36.14 -34.83
N GLY A 110 15.84 36.95 -35.85
CA GLY A 110 15.37 36.53 -37.19
C GLY A 110 13.85 36.30 -37.32
N ASN A 111 13.04 37.26 -37.78
CA ASN A 111 12.85 37.82 -39.13
C ASN A 111 12.10 36.91 -40.13
N GLY A 112 10.78 37.16 -40.25
CA GLY A 112 10.02 37.28 -41.51
C GLY A 112 9.77 36.03 -42.36
N ARG A 113 8.51 35.72 -42.65
CA ARG A 113 7.75 36.20 -43.84
C ARG A 113 6.45 35.43 -44.01
N ASN A 114 5.43 36.15 -44.46
CA ASN A 114 4.18 35.62 -44.97
C ASN A 114 4.42 34.70 -46.18
N GLY A 115 3.67 33.61 -46.23
CA GLY A 115 3.55 32.74 -47.40
C GLY A 115 2.19 32.06 -47.37
N ASP A 116 1.23 32.62 -48.12
CA ASP A 116 0.18 31.86 -48.80
C ASP A 116 0.85 30.76 -49.64
N HIS A 117 0.45 29.50 -49.49
CA HIS A 117 -0.13 28.67 -50.56
C HIS A 117 -0.37 27.22 -50.09
N ASP A 118 -1.44 26.66 -50.67
CA ASP A 118 -1.67 25.26 -51.03
C ASP A 118 -2.07 24.22 -49.97
N ASP A 119 -3.35 23.86 -50.11
CA ASP A 119 -3.81 22.48 -50.04
C ASP A 119 -2.87 21.54 -50.82
N ASN A 120 -2.16 20.66 -50.12
CA ASN A 120 -1.85 19.36 -50.71
C ASN A 120 -1.62 18.27 -49.67
N HIS A 121 -2.28 17.15 -49.95
CA HIS A 121 -2.11 15.86 -49.32
C HIS A 121 -0.64 15.44 -49.35
N GLY A 122 -0.08 15.15 -48.18
CA GLY A 122 1.31 14.73 -48.04
C GLY A 122 1.53 14.09 -46.68
N GLU A 123 1.12 12.83 -46.60
CA GLU A 123 1.57 11.75 -45.72
C GLU A 123 2.72 12.12 -44.74
N GLY A 124 2.34 12.65 -43.58
CA GLY A 124 3.15 12.63 -42.38
C GLY A 124 2.49 11.68 -41.40
N SER A 125 3.07 10.50 -41.22
CA SER A 125 2.64 9.49 -40.25
C SER A 125 2.71 10.02 -38.83
N ALA A 126 1.70 10.78 -38.41
CA ALA A 126 1.44 11.04 -37.01
C ALA A 126 0.97 9.71 -36.42
N SER A 127 1.87 9.05 -35.67
CA SER A 127 1.55 7.87 -34.88
C SER A 127 0.37 8.20 -33.98
N ILE A 128 -0.80 7.73 -34.38
CA ILE A 128 -2.01 7.82 -33.57
C ILE A 128 -1.70 7.06 -32.28
N ASP A 129 -1.57 7.80 -31.18
CA ASP A 129 -1.31 7.22 -29.86
C ASP A 129 -2.47 6.29 -29.52
N ALA A 130 -2.26 4.99 -29.71
CA ALA A 130 -3.29 3.98 -29.58
C ALA A 130 -3.86 3.94 -28.15
N CYS A 131 -3.09 4.33 -27.12
CA CYS A 131 -3.58 4.46 -25.75
C CYS A 131 -4.60 5.60 -25.56
N ALA A 132 -4.52 6.67 -26.37
CA ALA A 132 -5.46 7.80 -26.32
C ALA A 132 -6.83 7.50 -26.95
N LEU A 133 -6.92 6.41 -27.74
CA LEU A 133 -8.17 5.95 -28.37
C LEU A 133 -9.05 5.06 -27.47
N GLY A 134 -8.65 4.85 -26.21
CA GLY A 134 -9.47 4.11 -25.24
C GLY A 134 -9.14 2.62 -25.16
N HIS A 135 -7.86 2.29 -24.97
CA HIS A 135 -7.48 0.93 -24.58
C HIS A 135 -7.63 0.75 -23.07
N ASP A 136 -8.41 -0.24 -22.70
CA ASP A 136 -8.87 -0.66 -21.37
C ASP A 136 -7.82 -1.45 -20.58
N CYS A 137 -6.58 -0.97 -20.52
CA CYS A 137 -5.55 -1.57 -19.68
C CYS A 137 -5.88 -1.36 -18.19
N GLN A 138 -5.78 -2.41 -17.36
CA GLN A 138 -5.98 -2.30 -15.91
C GLN A 138 -4.90 -1.43 -15.23
N HIS A 139 -3.68 -1.44 -15.77
CA HIS A 139 -2.54 -0.68 -15.24
C HIS A 139 -2.01 0.31 -16.28
N THR A 140 -0.87 0.04 -16.92
CA THR A 140 -0.18 1.02 -17.77
C THR A 140 -0.30 0.63 -19.23
N CYS A 141 -0.80 1.53 -20.08
CA CYS A 141 -0.80 1.36 -21.53
C CYS A 141 0.47 1.98 -22.12
N VAL A 142 1.14 1.25 -23.01
CA VAL A 142 2.33 1.74 -23.72
C VAL A 142 2.07 1.67 -25.22
N SER A 143 2.22 2.80 -25.91
CA SER A 143 2.09 2.91 -27.36
C SER A 143 3.45 2.75 -28.05
N SER A 144 3.53 1.84 -29.00
CA SER A 144 4.64 1.63 -29.92
C SER A 144 4.18 1.91 -31.35
N GLY A 145 4.26 3.17 -31.78
CA GLY A 145 3.81 3.60 -33.11
C GLY A 145 2.28 3.53 -33.24
N SER A 146 1.77 2.61 -34.07
CA SER A 146 0.34 2.32 -34.25
C SER A 146 -0.18 1.14 -33.41
N SER A 147 0.68 0.55 -32.56
CA SER A 147 0.34 -0.60 -31.71
C SER A 147 0.35 -0.20 -30.23
N SER A 148 -0.58 -0.75 -29.44
CA SER A 148 -0.65 -0.57 -27.99
C SER A 148 -0.47 -1.90 -27.26
N SER A 149 0.28 -1.88 -26.16
CA SER A 149 0.45 -3.02 -25.26
C SER A 149 0.24 -2.60 -23.81
N CYS A 150 -0.51 -3.40 -23.05
CA CYS A 150 -0.67 -3.18 -21.62
C CYS A 150 0.53 -3.75 -20.86
N THR A 151 0.96 -3.05 -19.83
CA THR A 151 2.04 -3.40 -18.92
C THR A 151 1.55 -3.29 -17.48
N CYS A 152 2.04 -4.16 -16.61
CA CYS A 152 1.61 -4.25 -15.23
C CYS A 152 2.65 -3.63 -14.28
N LEU A 153 2.19 -3.06 -13.16
CA LEU A 153 3.08 -2.65 -12.09
C LEU A 153 3.87 -3.85 -11.50
N PRO A 154 5.03 -3.61 -10.87
CA PRO A 154 5.81 -4.65 -10.21
C PRO A 154 4.97 -5.50 -9.24
N GLY A 155 5.12 -6.82 -9.30
CA GLY A 155 4.31 -7.78 -8.53
C GLY A 155 2.98 -8.18 -9.18
N PHE A 156 2.69 -7.66 -10.38
CA PHE A 156 1.53 -8.05 -11.16
C PHE A 156 1.95 -8.62 -12.51
N VAL A 157 1.24 -9.66 -12.95
CA VAL A 157 1.48 -10.34 -14.22
C VAL A 157 0.30 -10.07 -15.14
N LEU A 158 0.60 -9.80 -16.42
CA LEU A 158 -0.42 -9.56 -17.43
C LEU A 158 -1.14 -10.87 -17.74
N MET A 159 -2.46 -10.87 -17.65
CA MET A 159 -3.31 -12.00 -17.99
C MET A 159 -3.32 -12.23 -19.51
N GLU A 160 -3.78 -13.42 -19.91
CA GLU A 160 -3.85 -13.85 -21.32
C GLU A 160 -4.76 -12.94 -22.17
N ASP A 161 -5.67 -12.21 -21.53
CA ASP A 161 -6.51 -11.18 -22.15
C ASP A 161 -5.74 -9.92 -22.61
N LYS A 162 -4.44 -9.84 -22.27
CA LYS A 162 -3.50 -8.76 -22.60
C LYS A 162 -3.93 -7.38 -22.10
N LYS A 163 -4.85 -7.32 -21.14
CA LYS A 163 -5.45 -6.08 -20.63
C LYS A 163 -5.45 -6.03 -19.10
N SER A 164 -5.72 -7.16 -18.48
CA SER A 164 -5.87 -7.27 -17.04
C SER A 164 -4.59 -7.75 -16.39
N CYS A 165 -4.29 -7.21 -15.21
CA CYS A 165 -3.11 -7.52 -14.42
C CYS A 165 -3.55 -8.26 -13.15
N PHE A 166 -3.12 -9.50 -12.97
CA PHE A 166 -3.35 -10.22 -11.73
C PHE A 166 -2.15 -10.05 -10.81
N LYS A 167 -2.42 -9.81 -9.52
CA LYS A 167 -1.36 -9.80 -8.50
C LYS A 167 -0.82 -11.23 -8.46
N ALA A 168 0.44 -11.42 -8.87
CA ALA A 168 1.06 -12.71 -8.67
C ALA A 168 1.17 -12.86 -7.15
N ASN A 169 0.41 -13.79 -6.59
CA ASN A 169 0.52 -14.12 -5.18
C ASN A 169 1.97 -14.53 -4.93
N ALA A 170 2.74 -13.66 -4.29
CA ALA A 170 3.97 -14.04 -3.64
C ALA A 170 3.59 -15.15 -2.65
N ALA A 171 4.01 -16.37 -2.94
CA ALA A 171 3.67 -17.50 -2.11
C ALA A 171 4.42 -17.38 -0.77
N GLY A 172 3.66 -16.97 0.26
CA GLY A 172 4.00 -17.00 1.68
C GLY A 172 4.65 -15.72 2.21
N GLY A 173 4.07 -14.92 3.11
CA GLY A 173 2.85 -15.03 3.91
C GLY A 173 3.11 -14.32 5.25
N GLY A 174 2.29 -13.34 5.63
CA GLY A 174 2.38 -12.69 6.94
C GLY A 174 1.58 -11.40 6.98
N GLY A 175 0.50 -11.39 7.77
CA GLY A 175 -0.53 -10.34 7.75
C GLY A 175 -0.05 -8.94 8.07
N ASP A 176 -0.75 -7.98 7.48
CA ASP A 176 -0.70 -6.56 7.83
C ASP A 176 -1.15 -6.36 9.30
N ASN A 177 -0.21 -6.37 10.23
CA ASN A 177 -0.30 -5.51 11.42
C ASN A 177 0.58 -4.31 11.12
N ILE A 178 -0.05 -3.19 10.81
CA ILE A 178 0.62 -1.88 10.78
C ILE A 178 0.79 -1.49 12.25
N ASP A 179 1.92 -1.86 12.83
CA ASP A 179 2.53 -1.09 13.91
C ASP A 179 3.71 -0.35 13.24
N ASP A 180 3.45 0.92 12.91
CA ASP A 180 4.48 1.90 12.61
C ASP A 180 5.33 2.09 13.87
N ASP A 181 6.62 1.73 13.82
CA ASP A 181 7.75 2.24 14.61
C ASP A 181 8.83 1.14 14.64
N ASP A 182 9.84 1.25 13.78
CA ASP A 182 11.25 1.05 14.13
C ASP A 182 12.13 1.37 12.90
N ASP A 183 12.87 2.47 13.05
CA ASP A 183 14.05 2.81 12.25
C ASP A 183 15.06 1.67 12.31
N ASP A 184 15.40 1.07 11.17
CA ASP A 184 16.70 0.45 10.96
C ASP A 184 17.15 0.79 9.53
N ASP A 185 18.09 1.73 9.45
CA ASP A 185 18.99 1.90 8.32
C ASP A 185 19.71 0.56 8.06
N ASP A 186 19.35 -0.20 7.03
CA ASP A 186 20.25 -1.22 6.48
C ASP A 186 20.47 -1.02 4.98
N ASP A 187 21.62 -0.40 4.77
CA ASP A 187 22.37 -0.21 3.55
C ASP A 187 22.64 -1.54 2.83
N GLY A 188 22.49 -1.52 1.50
CA GLY A 188 23.40 -2.31 0.67
C GLY A 188 22.92 -3.69 0.21
N SER A 189 22.56 -3.70 -1.08
CA SER A 189 22.83 -4.80 -2.01
C SER A 189 21.88 -5.99 -1.94
N ALA A 190 20.80 -5.89 -2.72
CA ALA A 190 20.12 -7.05 -3.30
C ALA A 190 21.10 -7.81 -4.21
N SER A 191 22.00 -8.56 -3.60
CA SER A 191 22.67 -9.67 -4.26
C SER A 191 21.57 -10.66 -4.58
N LEU A 192 21.40 -10.96 -5.87
CA LEU A 192 20.47 -11.97 -6.41
C LEU A 192 20.81 -13.35 -5.83
N GLY A 193 20.51 -13.58 -4.56
CA GLY A 193 20.79 -14.83 -3.89
C GLY A 193 19.88 -15.92 -4.42
N GLN A 194 20.40 -17.15 -4.50
CA GLN A 194 19.67 -18.32 -5.01
C GLN A 194 18.28 -18.52 -4.38
N CYS A 195 18.05 -18.03 -3.16
CA CYS A 195 16.73 -18.10 -2.51
C CYS A 195 15.61 -17.40 -3.29
N GLY A 196 15.92 -16.33 -4.03
CA GLY A 196 14.94 -15.60 -4.84
C GLY A 196 14.64 -16.23 -6.21
N ILE A 197 15.49 -17.17 -6.65
CA ILE A 197 15.39 -17.85 -7.96
C ILE A 197 14.60 -19.18 -7.84
N GLY A 198 14.45 -19.68 -6.61
CA GLY A 198 13.75 -20.92 -6.27
C GLY A 198 14.65 -21.85 -5.46
N HIS A 199 14.15 -22.39 -4.35
CA HIS A 199 14.89 -23.27 -3.43
C HIS A 199 14.03 -24.46 -2.96
N ASP A 200 14.68 -25.56 -2.58
CA ASP A 200 14.02 -26.80 -2.14
C ASP A 200 13.88 -26.93 -0.61
N CYS A 201 13.88 -25.80 0.12
CA CYS A 201 13.84 -25.84 1.60
C CYS A 201 12.41 -25.98 2.12
N GLU A 202 12.19 -26.87 3.10
CA GLU A 202 10.89 -27.06 3.72
C GLU A 202 10.43 -25.86 4.56
N HIS A 203 11.38 -25.19 5.25
CA HIS A 203 11.07 -24.09 6.16
C HIS A 203 11.67 -22.75 5.75
N ILE A 204 12.94 -22.50 6.09
CA ILE A 204 13.59 -21.20 5.91
C ILE A 204 14.78 -21.42 4.98
N CYS A 205 14.95 -20.54 3.99
CA CYS A 205 16.10 -20.54 3.10
C CYS A 205 16.95 -19.31 3.38
N VAL A 206 18.27 -19.51 3.52
CA VAL A 206 19.23 -18.48 3.88
C VAL A 206 20.29 -18.42 2.79
N ASN A 207 20.43 -17.24 2.17
CA ASN A 207 21.50 -17.01 1.20
C ASN A 207 22.86 -17.06 1.91
N GLY A 208 23.75 -17.90 1.40
CA GLY A 208 25.17 -17.89 1.70
C GLY A 208 25.95 -17.16 0.61
N GLU A 209 27.23 -16.93 0.84
CA GLU A 209 28.13 -16.27 -0.11
C GLU A 209 28.34 -17.17 -1.34
N GLY A 210 27.45 -17.07 -2.34
CA GLY A 210 27.43 -17.88 -3.56
C GLY A 210 26.62 -19.18 -3.50
N SER A 211 25.86 -19.42 -2.43
CA SER A 211 24.98 -20.60 -2.29
C SER A 211 23.75 -20.29 -1.42
N TYR A 212 22.93 -21.29 -1.11
CA TYR A 212 21.88 -21.18 -0.10
C TYR A 212 21.91 -22.41 0.81
N HIS A 213 21.47 -22.25 2.06
CA HIS A 213 21.27 -23.36 2.99
C HIS A 213 19.91 -23.24 3.68
N CYS A 214 19.33 -24.38 4.05
CA CYS A 214 18.04 -24.41 4.71
C CYS A 214 18.20 -24.34 6.23
N LYS A 215 17.25 -23.68 6.89
CA LYS A 215 17.12 -23.65 8.34
C LYS A 215 15.71 -24.03 8.75
N CYS A 216 15.60 -24.64 9.92
CA CYS A 216 14.33 -25.04 10.50
C CYS A 216 13.79 -23.99 11.48
N ARG A 217 12.47 -23.90 11.56
CA ARG A 217 11.80 -23.11 12.60
C ARG A 217 12.09 -23.68 13.98
N ARG A 218 12.04 -22.83 15.00
CA ARG A 218 12.30 -23.20 16.39
C ARG A 218 11.42 -24.38 16.81
N GLY A 219 12.06 -25.47 17.26
CA GLY A 219 11.40 -26.73 17.64
C GLY A 219 11.58 -27.85 16.63
N PHE A 220 12.19 -27.60 15.47
CA PHE A 220 12.49 -28.59 14.44
C PHE A 220 14.00 -28.64 14.18
N VAL A 221 14.51 -29.82 13.85
CA VAL A 221 15.91 -30.09 13.53
C VAL A 221 16.03 -30.34 12.03
N LEU A 222 17.10 -29.81 11.42
CA LEU A 222 17.36 -30.03 10.00
C LEU A 222 17.79 -31.49 9.80
N ASN A 223 17.12 -32.17 8.88
CA ASN A 223 17.42 -33.54 8.53
C ASN A 223 18.73 -33.64 7.73
N GLU A 224 19.28 -34.85 7.58
CA GLU A 224 20.53 -35.10 6.85
C GLU A 224 20.48 -34.71 5.35
N ASP A 225 19.29 -34.50 4.80
CA ASP A 225 19.09 -34.04 3.43
C ASP A 225 19.32 -32.53 3.26
N GLU A 226 19.61 -31.81 4.35
CA GLU A 226 19.84 -30.37 4.44
C GLU A 226 18.69 -29.51 3.89
N LYS A 227 17.50 -30.09 3.74
CA LYS A 227 16.33 -29.48 3.09
C LYS A 227 15.05 -29.61 3.91
N THR A 228 14.84 -30.75 4.56
CA THR A 228 13.64 -31.04 5.35
C THR A 228 13.88 -30.90 6.85
N CYS A 229 12.82 -30.71 7.63
CA CYS A 229 12.86 -30.42 9.05
C CYS A 229 11.96 -31.39 9.83
N SER A 230 12.48 -32.06 10.87
CA SER A 230 11.70 -32.95 11.76
C SER A 230 11.76 -32.61 13.24
#